data_AF-A0A353AZN3-F1
#
_entry.id   AF-A0A353AZN3-F1
#
_cell.length_a   1.000
_cell.length_b   1.000
_cell.length_c   1.000
_cell.angle_alpha   90.00
_cell.angle_beta   90.00
_cell.angle_gamma   90.00
#
_symmetry.space_group_name_H-M   'P 1'
#
loop_
_entity.id
_entity.type
_entity.pdbx_description
1 polymer ?
#
loop_
_entity_poly.entity_id
_entity_poly.type
_entity_poly.pdbx_seq_one_letter_code
_entity_poly.pdbx_strand_id
1 'polypeptide(L)'
;MNNKMLLKTKPILLVCAVVFGIDGIATAADKEEKKITFDDHIKPIFREHCTTCHSESDKESDLALDSYSATLSGGSSGEVIKTGDPDGSRLYSLVTHAEGPFMPPDEDPMSKAKLDLIKVWIEQGMPENSGSKIRRVSSAATAMLTTASAGRPDGPPPMPETLLTQPVLEPNRSAAISALAASPWAPLIAVGGQEQVVLYHAENRGLLGIIPFPEGEPQSITFTRDGKQILIGGGRHSHSGCAVLVDVATGDRIAKVGD
;
A
#
# COMPACT_ATOMS: atom_id res chain seq x y z
N MET A 1 81.36 3.72 -51.65
CA MET A 1 81.87 4.81 -50.79
C MET A 1 80.95 4.94 -49.59
N ASN A 2 81.56 5.08 -48.40
CA ASN A 2 80.97 4.99 -47.07
C ASN A 2 80.03 6.15 -46.67
N ASN A 3 79.32 5.90 -45.56
CA ASN A 3 78.82 6.77 -44.47
C ASN A 3 77.31 7.10 -44.48
N LYS A 4 76.56 6.58 -43.50
CA LYS A 4 76.26 7.15 -42.15
C LYS A 4 75.43 8.45 -42.29
N MET A 5 74.31 8.70 -41.62
CA MET A 5 73.87 8.38 -40.25
C MET A 5 72.40 8.86 -40.08
N LEU A 6 71.62 8.18 -39.23
CA LEU A 6 70.54 8.64 -38.31
C LEU A 6 69.71 9.92 -38.68
N LEU A 7 68.39 9.93 -38.54
CA LEU A 7 67.73 10.09 -37.24
C LEU A 7 66.27 9.61 -37.23
N LYS A 8 65.86 9.15 -36.05
CA LYS A 8 64.56 8.65 -35.62
C LYS A 8 63.53 9.77 -35.43
N THR A 9 62.27 9.52 -35.81
CA THR A 9 61.06 9.95 -35.08
C THR A 9 59.88 9.05 -35.48
N LYS A 10 59.27 8.37 -34.49
CA LYS A 10 58.12 7.45 -34.67
C LYS A 10 56.79 8.23 -34.69
N PRO A 11 55.78 7.80 -35.47
CA PRO A 11 54.50 8.48 -35.56
C PRO A 11 53.57 8.08 -34.41
N ILE A 12 52.96 9.08 -33.76
CA ILE A 12 51.88 8.90 -32.78
C ILE A 12 50.57 8.78 -33.59
N LEU A 13 50.08 7.56 -33.74
CA LEU A 13 48.77 7.27 -34.31
C LEU A 13 47.79 7.12 -33.13
N LEU A 14 46.89 8.08 -32.97
CA LEU A 14 45.85 8.09 -31.94
C LEU A 14 44.64 7.29 -32.47
N VAL A 15 44.50 6.06 -31.98
CA VAL A 15 43.34 5.19 -32.24
C VAL A 15 42.35 5.36 -31.09
N CYS A 16 41.22 6.01 -31.35
CA CYS A 16 40.08 6.05 -30.43
C CYS A 16 39.36 4.69 -30.42
N ALA A 17 39.66 3.86 -29.42
CA ALA A 17 38.85 2.70 -29.08
C ALA A 17 37.67 3.15 -28.21
N VAL A 18 36.47 3.20 -28.79
CA VAL A 18 35.22 3.34 -28.05
C VAL A 18 34.93 1.99 -27.40
N VAL A 19 35.27 1.88 -26.11
CA VAL A 19 34.83 0.76 -25.26
C VAL A 19 33.41 1.10 -24.80
N PHE A 20 32.42 0.40 -25.34
CA PHE A 20 31.08 0.35 -24.77
C PHE A 20 31.16 -0.36 -23.41
N GLY A 21 31.27 0.44 -22.35
CA GLY A 21 31.05 -0.02 -20.99
C GLY A 21 29.58 -0.40 -20.84
N ILE A 22 29.34 -1.70 -20.67
CA ILE A 22 28.10 -2.21 -20.08
C ILE A 22 28.11 -1.80 -18.61
N ASP A 23 27.57 -0.62 -18.30
CA ASP A 23 27.31 -0.27 -16.91
C ASP A 23 26.22 -1.21 -16.38
N GLY A 24 26.62 -1.94 -15.33
CA GLY A 24 25.83 -2.97 -14.72
C GLY A 24 24.47 -2.45 -14.28
N ILE A 25 23.43 -3.18 -14.70
CA ILE A 25 22.12 -3.14 -14.06
C ILE A 25 22.34 -3.64 -12.64
N ALA A 26 22.48 -2.71 -11.70
CA ALA A 26 22.37 -3.00 -10.29
C ALA A 26 20.95 -3.49 -10.04
N THR A 27 20.80 -4.81 -9.97
CA THR A 27 19.62 -5.43 -9.37
C THR A 27 19.51 -4.85 -7.96
N ALA A 28 18.39 -4.17 -7.69
CA ALA A 28 18.01 -3.82 -6.34
C ALA A 28 18.06 -5.11 -5.52
N ALA A 29 19.08 -5.25 -4.68
CA ALA A 29 19.16 -6.32 -3.72
C ALA A 29 17.91 -6.20 -2.86
N ASP A 30 17.07 -7.24 -2.89
CA ASP A 30 16.07 -7.48 -1.86
C ASP A 30 16.81 -7.37 -0.52
N LYS A 31 16.57 -6.26 0.19
CA LYS A 31 16.89 -6.21 1.61
C LYS A 31 16.02 -7.28 2.22
N GLU A 32 16.65 -8.35 2.69
CA GLU A 32 16.01 -9.36 3.51
C GLU A 32 15.44 -8.66 4.74
N GLU A 33 14.18 -8.23 4.66
CA GLU A 33 13.50 -7.50 5.73
C GLU A 33 13.43 -8.43 6.94
N LYS A 34 14.17 -8.07 8.00
CA LYS A 34 14.22 -8.86 9.22
C LYS A 34 12.82 -8.99 9.80
N LYS A 35 12.30 -10.22 9.82
CA LYS A 35 11.02 -10.56 10.43
C LYS A 35 11.12 -10.33 11.94
N ILE A 36 10.24 -9.47 12.47
CA ILE A 36 10.14 -9.21 13.90
C ILE A 36 8.96 -10.02 14.41
N THR A 37 9.14 -10.77 15.50
CA THR A 37 8.16 -11.72 16.06
C THR A 37 7.78 -11.34 17.47
N PHE A 38 6.56 -11.69 17.90
CA PHE A 38 6.13 -11.46 19.27
C PHE A 38 7.06 -12.17 20.26
N ASP A 39 7.29 -13.47 20.07
CA ASP A 39 8.03 -14.28 21.04
C ASP A 39 9.49 -13.85 21.21
N ASP A 40 10.20 -13.57 20.11
CA ASP A 40 11.64 -13.34 20.15
C ASP A 40 12.00 -11.87 20.39
N HIS A 41 11.15 -10.93 19.97
CA HIS A 41 11.51 -9.51 19.93
C HIS A 41 10.61 -8.63 20.79
N ILE A 42 9.29 -8.83 20.77
CA ILE A 42 8.34 -7.92 21.42
C ILE A 42 8.06 -8.31 22.87
N LYS A 43 7.88 -9.61 23.14
CA LYS A 43 7.62 -10.14 24.47
C LYS A 43 8.69 -9.76 25.49
N PRO A 44 10.00 -9.75 25.17
CA PRO A 44 11.01 -9.23 26.10
C PRO A 44 10.83 -7.75 26.42
N ILE A 45 10.43 -6.92 25.44
CA ILE A 45 10.18 -5.48 25.63
C ILE A 45 8.96 -5.30 26.54
N PHE A 46 7.85 -5.99 26.26
CA PHE A 46 6.65 -5.93 27.09
C PHE A 46 6.91 -6.44 28.51
N ARG A 47 7.72 -7.49 28.65
CA ARG A 47 8.09 -8.02 29.96
C ARG A 47 8.92 -7.03 30.79
N GLU A 48 9.76 -6.24 30.13
CA GLU A 48 10.62 -5.26 30.80
C GLU A 48 9.85 -3.98 31.16
N HIS A 49 8.92 -3.52 30.31
CA HIS A 49 8.31 -2.18 30.42
C HIS A 49 6.81 -2.17 30.73
N CYS A 50 6.08 -3.28 30.50
CA CYS A 50 4.62 -3.26 30.46
C CYS A 50 3.95 -4.25 31.41
N THR A 51 4.51 -5.46 31.58
CA THR A 51 3.84 -6.54 32.33
C THR A 51 3.74 -6.31 33.83
N THR A 52 4.40 -5.28 34.38
CA THR A 52 4.23 -4.90 35.78
C THR A 52 2.78 -4.53 36.09
N CYS A 53 2.12 -3.81 35.17
CA CYS A 53 0.71 -3.36 35.29
C CYS A 53 -0.23 -3.97 34.24
N HIS A 54 0.32 -4.59 33.18
CA HIS A 54 -0.43 -5.19 32.08
C HIS A 54 -0.04 -6.67 31.87
N SER A 55 -0.24 -7.50 32.89
CA SER A 55 -0.08 -8.96 32.85
C SER A 55 -1.40 -9.66 33.16
N GLU A 56 -1.47 -10.99 32.99
CA GLU A 56 -2.68 -11.74 33.34
C GLU A 56 -3.04 -11.62 34.84
N SER A 57 -2.04 -11.44 35.72
CA SER A 57 -2.23 -11.25 37.15
C SER A 57 -2.58 -9.82 37.56
N ASP A 58 -2.18 -8.84 36.76
CA ASP A 58 -2.41 -7.42 37.02
C ASP A 58 -2.79 -6.74 35.71
N LYS A 59 -4.10 -6.54 35.51
CA LYS A 59 -4.71 -6.11 34.24
C LYS A 59 -5.22 -4.68 34.36
N GLU A 60 -4.34 -3.70 34.48
CA GLU A 60 -4.78 -2.31 34.44
C GLU A 60 -5.53 -2.04 33.13
N SER A 61 -6.70 -1.42 33.25
CA SER A 61 -7.63 -1.20 32.12
C SER A 61 -8.05 -2.48 31.39
N ASP A 62 -8.05 -3.63 32.06
CA ASP A 62 -8.34 -4.97 31.51
C ASP A 62 -7.38 -5.42 30.39
N LEU A 63 -6.20 -4.82 30.30
CA LEU A 63 -5.20 -5.14 29.27
C LEU A 63 -4.09 -6.05 29.81
N ALA A 64 -3.81 -7.15 29.10
CA ALA A 64 -2.68 -8.04 29.37
C ALA A 64 -1.78 -8.20 28.13
N LEU A 65 -0.47 -8.04 28.32
CA LEU A 65 0.56 -8.02 27.27
C LEU A 65 1.62 -9.13 27.43
N ASP A 66 1.39 -10.07 28.35
CA ASP A 66 2.29 -11.19 28.66
C ASP A 66 2.15 -12.39 27.70
N SER A 67 1.04 -12.45 26.96
CA SER A 67 0.77 -13.43 25.92
C SER A 67 0.27 -12.78 24.62
N TYR A 68 0.54 -13.45 23.50
CA TYR A 68 0.12 -12.99 22.18
C TYR A 68 -1.41 -12.90 22.07
N SER A 69 -2.12 -13.92 22.55
CA SER A 69 -3.59 -13.96 22.56
C SER A 69 -4.21 -12.84 23.40
N ALA A 70 -3.64 -12.53 24.56
CA ALA A 70 -4.12 -11.42 25.39
C ALA A 70 -3.86 -10.06 24.73
N THR A 71 -2.68 -9.89 24.13
CA THR A 71 -2.32 -8.67 23.39
C THR A 71 -3.31 -8.39 22.25
N LEU A 72 -3.73 -9.43 21.52
CA LEU A 72 -4.74 -9.31 20.47
C LEU A 72 -6.16 -9.06 20.99
N SER A 73 -6.47 -9.55 22.19
CA SER A 73 -7.81 -9.40 22.78
C SER A 73 -8.11 -7.95 23.16
N GLY A 74 -7.06 -7.14 23.38
CA GLY A 74 -7.21 -5.74 23.78
C GLY A 74 -7.55 -5.58 25.26
N GLY A 75 -8.05 -4.41 25.62
CA GLY A 75 -8.47 -4.09 27.00
C GLY A 75 -9.90 -3.56 27.07
N SER A 76 -10.26 -2.93 28.18
CA SER A 76 -11.59 -2.33 28.44
C SER A 76 -12.03 -1.32 27.38
N SER A 77 -11.06 -0.66 26.72
CA SER A 77 -11.29 0.28 25.63
C SER A 77 -11.37 -0.38 24.24
N GLY A 78 -11.38 -1.71 24.18
CA GLY A 78 -11.36 -2.50 22.95
C GLY A 78 -9.94 -2.79 22.44
N GLU A 79 -9.82 -2.96 21.13
CA GLU A 79 -8.57 -3.26 20.44
C GLU A 79 -7.54 -2.14 20.66
N VAL A 80 -6.38 -2.48 21.23
CA VAL A 80 -5.30 -1.52 21.51
C VAL A 80 -4.29 -1.39 20.39
N ILE A 81 -4.19 -2.40 19.52
CA ILE A 81 -3.26 -2.45 18.40
C ILE A 81 -4.05 -2.75 17.13
N LYS A 82 -4.04 -1.79 16.20
CA LYS A 82 -4.59 -1.96 14.85
C LYS A 82 -3.56 -2.64 13.97
N THR A 83 -3.89 -3.84 13.50
CA THR A 83 -2.99 -4.64 12.65
C THR A 83 -2.60 -3.86 11.39
N GLY A 84 -1.30 -3.67 11.14
CA GLY A 84 -0.78 -2.96 9.97
C GLY A 84 -0.79 -1.43 10.07
N ASP A 85 -1.35 -0.85 11.14
CA ASP A 85 -1.46 0.60 11.34
C ASP A 85 -0.88 1.00 12.71
N PRO A 86 0.44 1.24 12.80
CA PRO A 86 1.07 1.66 14.05
C PRO A 86 0.57 3.03 14.51
N ASP A 87 0.37 3.98 13.59
CA ASP A 87 -0.02 5.35 13.96
C ASP A 87 -1.49 5.41 14.43
N GLY A 88 -2.35 4.51 13.94
CA GLY A 88 -3.72 4.33 14.42
C GLY A 88 -3.86 3.43 15.65
N SER A 89 -2.77 2.82 16.13
CA SER A 89 -2.74 1.91 17.29
C SER A 89 -2.56 2.68 18.59
N ARG A 90 -3.55 2.61 19.48
CA ARG A 90 -3.50 3.32 20.77
C ARG A 90 -2.28 2.94 21.59
N LEU A 91 -1.89 1.65 21.62
CA LEU A 91 -0.69 1.21 22.31
C LEU A 91 0.55 1.95 21.84
N TYR A 92 0.71 2.15 20.52
CA TYR A 92 1.87 2.84 19.96
C TYR A 92 1.87 4.34 20.30
N SER A 93 0.71 4.99 20.27
CA SER A 93 0.57 6.40 20.66
C SER A 93 0.91 6.66 22.12
N LEU A 94 0.53 5.75 23.02
CA LEU A 94 0.83 5.89 24.46
C LEU A 94 2.31 5.64 24.78
N VAL A 95 2.95 4.64 24.14
CA VAL A 95 4.38 4.32 24.39
C VAL A 95 5.36 5.28 23.72
N THR A 96 4.91 6.00 22.69
CA THR A 96 5.68 7.10 22.08
C THR A 96 5.42 8.45 22.77
N HIS A 97 4.55 8.48 23.78
CA HIS A 97 4.10 9.68 24.48
C HIS A 97 3.49 10.73 23.54
N ALA A 98 2.90 10.30 22.43
CA ALA A 98 2.18 11.18 21.52
C ALA A 98 0.82 11.61 22.11
N GLU A 99 0.18 10.73 22.88
CA GLU A 99 -1.11 10.95 23.53
C GLU A 99 -1.07 10.46 24.98
N GLY A 100 -1.76 11.19 25.88
CA GLY A 100 -1.89 10.79 27.28
C GLY A 100 -3.06 9.81 27.50
N PRO A 101 -3.03 8.98 28.58
CA PRO A 101 -1.98 8.89 29.58
C PRO A 101 -0.72 8.18 29.05
N PHE A 102 0.46 8.72 29.38
CA PHE A 102 1.73 8.16 28.94
C PHE A 102 1.99 6.80 29.57
N MET A 103 2.64 5.90 28.82
CA MET A 103 2.98 4.57 29.28
C MET A 103 4.44 4.25 28.92
N PRO A 104 5.31 3.92 29.90
CA PRO A 104 5.04 3.83 31.34
C PRO A 104 4.78 5.22 31.99
N PRO A 105 3.91 5.32 33.01
CA PRO A 105 3.45 6.61 33.54
C PRO A 105 4.53 7.43 34.26
N ASP A 106 5.55 6.76 34.81
CA ASP A 106 6.62 7.35 35.61
C ASP A 106 8.01 7.25 34.94
N GLU A 107 8.06 6.87 33.66
CA GLU A 107 9.31 6.71 32.91
C GLU A 107 9.35 7.57 31.63
N ASP A 108 10.55 7.89 31.16
CA ASP A 108 10.73 8.48 29.83
C ASP A 108 10.37 7.44 28.74
N PRO A 109 10.04 7.88 27.50
CA PRO A 109 9.82 6.96 26.39
C PRO A 109 10.97 5.98 26.22
N MET A 110 10.63 4.72 25.94
CA MET A 110 11.63 3.69 25.60
C MET A 110 12.56 4.15 24.48
N SER A 111 13.74 3.55 24.40
CA SER A 111 14.70 3.87 23.34
C SER A 111 14.05 3.71 21.95
N LYS A 112 14.42 4.60 21.03
CA LYS A 112 13.89 4.58 19.66
C LYS A 112 14.00 3.21 18.99
N ALA A 113 15.08 2.47 19.27
CA ALA A 113 15.26 1.12 18.74
C ALA A 113 14.15 0.13 19.20
N LYS A 114 13.69 0.20 20.45
CA LYS A 114 12.60 -0.63 20.96
C LYS A 114 11.25 -0.21 20.37
N LEU A 115 11.03 1.10 20.26
CA LEU A 115 9.83 1.65 19.62
C LEU A 115 9.75 1.28 18.13
N ASP A 116 10.88 1.31 17.42
CA ASP A 116 10.97 0.92 16.01
C ASP A 116 10.68 -0.58 15.84
N LEU A 117 11.11 -1.44 16.78
CA LEU A 117 10.75 -2.86 16.77
C LEU A 117 9.24 -3.08 16.92
N ILE A 118 8.60 -2.36 17.86
CA ILE A 118 7.14 -2.43 18.04
C ILE A 118 6.44 -1.94 16.78
N LYS A 119 6.88 -0.83 16.20
CA LYS A 119 6.31 -0.27 14.96
C LYS A 119 6.36 -1.27 13.81
N VAL A 120 7.55 -1.80 13.52
CA VAL A 120 7.76 -2.74 12.41
C VAL A 120 6.97 -4.03 12.64
N TRP A 121 6.86 -4.50 13.89
CA TRP A 121 6.05 -5.68 14.20
C TRP A 121 4.55 -5.45 13.93
N ILE A 122 4.00 -4.28 14.28
CA ILE A 122 2.62 -3.91 13.98
C ILE A 122 2.40 -3.82 12.46
N GLU A 123 3.33 -3.19 11.73
CA GLU A 123 3.30 -3.07 10.27
C GLU A 123 3.34 -4.45 9.57
N GLN A 124 4.12 -5.40 10.11
CA GLN A 124 4.21 -6.78 9.63
C GLN A 124 2.95 -7.62 9.92
N GLY A 125 1.96 -7.05 10.57
CA GLY A 125 0.71 -7.72 10.93
C GLY A 125 0.83 -8.60 12.17
N MET A 126 1.72 -8.23 13.09
CA MET A 126 1.93 -8.89 14.39
C MET A 126 2.17 -10.40 14.30
N PRO A 127 3.20 -10.88 13.59
CA PRO A 127 3.53 -12.31 13.59
C PRO A 127 3.93 -12.76 15.00
N GLU A 128 3.36 -13.88 15.45
CA GLU A 128 3.63 -14.44 16.78
C GLU A 128 5.05 -15.03 16.88
N ASN A 129 5.39 -15.92 15.94
CA ASN A 129 6.65 -16.67 15.96
C ASN A 129 7.30 -16.79 14.58
N SER A 130 8.46 -17.44 14.52
CA SER A 130 9.23 -17.66 13.28
C SER A 130 8.44 -18.40 12.18
N GLY A 131 7.42 -19.19 12.52
CA GLY A 131 6.52 -19.86 11.56
C GLY A 131 5.32 -19.02 11.08
N SER A 132 4.98 -17.92 11.75
CA SER A 132 3.82 -17.08 11.38
C SER A 132 4.05 -16.34 10.06
N LYS A 133 3.03 -16.22 9.21
CA LYS A 133 3.17 -15.45 7.95
C LYS A 133 3.10 -13.95 8.25
N ILE A 134 3.99 -13.17 7.65
CA ILE A 134 3.89 -11.70 7.65
C ILE A 134 2.64 -11.34 6.85
N ARG A 135 1.73 -10.60 7.48
CA ARG A 135 0.53 -10.06 6.82
C ARG A 135 0.61 -8.55 6.90
N ARG A 136 1.40 -7.96 6.01
CA ARG A 136 1.37 -6.52 5.80
C ARG A 136 -0.03 -6.17 5.29
N VAL A 137 -0.87 -5.67 6.18
CA VAL A 137 -2.04 -4.90 5.78
C VAL A 137 -1.43 -3.62 5.24
N SER A 138 -1.25 -3.55 3.92
CA SER A 138 -0.74 -2.33 3.29
C SER A 138 -1.58 -1.18 3.82
N SER A 139 -0.93 -0.07 4.16
CA SER A 139 -1.63 1.17 4.54
C SER A 139 -2.72 1.58 3.54
N ALA A 140 -2.77 0.98 2.34
CA ALA A 140 -3.89 1.03 1.40
C ALA A 140 -5.26 0.58 1.99
N ALA A 141 -5.31 -0.40 2.89
CA ALA A 141 -6.57 -0.81 3.54
C ALA A 141 -7.06 0.25 4.53
N THR A 142 -6.14 0.94 5.22
CA THR A 142 -6.44 2.13 6.01
C THR A 142 -6.69 3.36 5.13
N ALA A 143 -6.05 3.45 3.96
CA ALA A 143 -6.30 4.51 2.97
C ALA A 143 -7.72 4.46 2.39
N MET A 144 -8.36 3.28 2.36
CA MET A 144 -9.79 3.17 2.07
C MET A 144 -10.67 3.86 3.12
N LEU A 145 -10.18 4.04 4.34
CA LEU A 145 -10.88 4.71 5.45
C LEU A 145 -10.38 6.15 5.69
N THR A 146 -9.17 6.52 5.27
CA THR A 146 -8.56 7.83 5.56
C THR A 146 -8.39 8.76 4.35
N THR A 147 -8.87 8.41 3.17
CA THR A 147 -8.94 9.34 2.02
C THR A 147 -10.13 10.32 2.09
N ALA A 148 -10.51 10.74 3.30
CA ALA A 148 -11.41 11.86 3.49
C ALA A 148 -10.62 13.19 3.46
N SER A 149 -9.96 13.50 2.35
CA SER A 149 -9.74 14.91 2.06
C SER A 149 -11.12 15.52 1.81
N ALA A 150 -11.59 16.31 2.76
CA ALA A 150 -12.90 16.95 2.73
C ALA A 150 -12.88 18.16 1.77
N GLY A 151 -12.66 17.94 0.47
CA GLY A 151 -12.61 19.04 -0.48
C GLY A 151 -12.29 18.61 -1.91
N ARG A 152 -12.55 19.55 -2.84
CA ARG A 152 -12.03 19.48 -4.21
C ARG A 152 -10.51 19.35 -4.13
N PRO A 153 -9.88 18.38 -4.82
CA PRO A 153 -8.43 18.24 -4.80
C PRO A 153 -7.77 19.51 -5.34
N ASP A 154 -6.67 19.93 -4.71
CA ASP A 154 -5.83 21.02 -5.22
C ASP A 154 -5.11 20.54 -6.50
N GLY A 155 -5.50 21.08 -7.65
CA GLY A 155 -4.93 20.75 -8.96
C GLY A 155 -5.96 20.63 -10.09
N PRO A 156 -5.51 20.34 -11.33
CA PRO A 156 -6.41 19.96 -12.41
C PRO A 156 -7.21 18.71 -12.02
N PRO A 157 -8.48 18.60 -12.44
CA PRO A 157 -9.31 17.47 -12.07
C PRO A 157 -8.68 16.15 -12.57
N PRO A 158 -8.72 15.08 -11.76
CA PRO A 158 -8.10 13.81 -12.12
C PRO A 158 -8.77 13.25 -13.39
N MET A 159 -7.98 13.19 -14.45
CA MET A 159 -8.37 12.64 -15.75
C MET A 159 -7.47 11.46 -16.09
N PRO A 160 -7.98 10.45 -16.82
CA PRO A 160 -7.17 9.34 -17.30
C PRO A 160 -6.11 9.82 -18.29
N GLU A 161 -4.85 9.47 -18.02
CA GLU A 161 -3.71 9.81 -18.88
C GLU A 161 -3.23 8.60 -19.69
N THR A 162 -3.31 7.40 -19.09
CA THR A 162 -2.65 6.20 -19.64
C THR A 162 -3.55 4.97 -19.64
N LEU A 163 -4.82 5.14 -19.99
CA LEU A 163 -5.77 4.02 -20.04
C LEU A 163 -5.79 3.28 -21.38
N LEU A 164 -6.22 2.02 -21.32
CA LEU A 164 -6.49 1.21 -22.50
C LEU A 164 -7.58 1.86 -23.35
N THR A 165 -7.28 2.15 -24.61
CA THR A 165 -8.23 2.73 -25.56
C THR A 165 -9.02 1.66 -26.31
N GLN A 166 -8.63 0.39 -26.19
CA GLN A 166 -9.31 -0.74 -26.79
C GLN A 166 -10.08 -1.53 -25.73
N PRO A 167 -11.33 -1.94 -26.03
CA PRO A 167 -12.13 -2.73 -25.12
C PRO A 167 -11.52 -4.11 -24.88
N VAL A 168 -11.54 -4.51 -23.62
CA VAL A 168 -11.10 -5.84 -23.17
C VAL A 168 -12.03 -6.90 -23.76
N LEU A 169 -13.32 -6.58 -23.87
CA LEU A 169 -14.33 -7.44 -24.46
C LEU A 169 -15.34 -6.64 -25.29
N GLU A 170 -15.59 -7.12 -26.52
CA GLU A 170 -16.64 -6.62 -27.41
C GLU A 170 -17.80 -7.62 -27.42
N PRO A 171 -18.90 -7.37 -26.68
CA PRO A 171 -19.98 -8.33 -26.59
C PRO A 171 -20.75 -8.42 -27.91
N ASN A 172 -21.13 -9.65 -28.31
CA ASN A 172 -21.87 -9.90 -29.57
C ASN A 172 -23.32 -9.33 -29.56
N ARG A 173 -23.78 -8.79 -28.43
CA ARG A 173 -25.04 -8.07 -28.26
C ARG A 173 -24.84 -6.93 -27.28
N SER A 174 -25.54 -5.80 -27.46
CA SER A 174 -25.52 -4.72 -26.46
C SER A 174 -25.97 -5.24 -25.10
N ALA A 175 -25.08 -5.16 -24.12
CA ALA A 175 -25.40 -5.45 -22.73
C ALA A 175 -26.13 -4.26 -22.10
N ALA A 176 -27.04 -4.54 -21.17
CA ALA A 176 -27.60 -3.50 -20.33
C ALA A 176 -26.49 -2.91 -19.45
N ILE A 177 -26.50 -1.58 -19.26
CA ILE A 177 -25.58 -0.93 -18.33
C ILE A 177 -26.02 -1.27 -16.91
N SER A 178 -25.22 -2.08 -16.23
CA SER A 178 -25.48 -2.54 -14.86
C SER A 178 -25.14 -1.49 -13.81
N ALA A 179 -24.16 -0.63 -14.09
CA ALA A 179 -23.71 0.42 -13.17
C ALA A 179 -23.15 1.62 -13.94
N LEU A 180 -23.29 2.81 -13.38
CA LEU A 180 -22.66 4.02 -13.90
C LEU A 180 -22.34 5.00 -12.76
N ALA A 181 -21.32 5.82 -12.93
CA ALA A 181 -20.96 6.88 -12.00
C ALA A 181 -20.38 8.08 -12.74
N ALA A 182 -20.66 9.29 -12.26
CA ALA A 182 -20.02 10.51 -12.74
C ALA A 182 -18.97 10.97 -11.73
N SER A 183 -17.83 11.46 -12.23
CA SER A 183 -16.80 12.05 -11.38
C SER A 183 -17.31 13.33 -10.72
N PRO A 184 -16.99 13.59 -9.44
CA PRO A 184 -17.43 14.80 -8.75
C PRO A 184 -16.86 16.10 -9.31
N TRP A 185 -15.68 16.07 -9.97
CA TRP A 185 -15.01 17.29 -10.46
C TRP A 185 -14.42 17.22 -11.87
N ALA A 186 -14.38 16.04 -12.50
CA ALA A 186 -13.97 15.90 -13.89
C ALA A 186 -15.21 15.68 -14.78
N PRO A 187 -15.21 16.13 -16.05
CA PRO A 187 -16.23 15.78 -17.03
C PRO A 187 -16.06 14.33 -17.49
N LEU A 188 -16.15 13.39 -16.54
CA LEU A 188 -15.84 11.98 -16.69
C LEU A 188 -17.02 11.13 -16.20
N ILE A 189 -17.42 10.16 -17.02
CA ILE A 189 -18.47 9.18 -16.70
C ILE A 189 -17.87 7.79 -16.82
N ALA A 190 -17.98 7.00 -15.76
CA ALA A 190 -17.66 5.58 -15.74
C ALA A 190 -18.94 4.78 -16.00
N VAL A 191 -18.86 3.83 -16.92
CA VAL A 191 -19.97 2.97 -17.35
C VAL A 191 -19.54 1.51 -17.20
N GLY A 192 -20.28 0.74 -16.41
CA GLY A 192 -20.06 -0.69 -16.23
C GLY A 192 -20.41 -1.47 -17.50
N GLY A 193 -19.47 -2.31 -17.94
CA GLY A 193 -19.65 -3.29 -19.00
C GLY A 193 -19.24 -4.69 -18.53
N GLN A 194 -19.33 -5.68 -19.41
CA GLN A 194 -18.93 -7.05 -19.07
C GLN A 194 -17.41 -7.12 -18.87
N GLU A 195 -16.99 -7.52 -17.67
CA GLU A 195 -15.58 -7.66 -17.29
C GLU A 195 -14.74 -6.37 -17.44
N GLN A 196 -15.38 -5.20 -17.51
CA GLN A 196 -14.69 -3.93 -17.68
C GLN A 196 -15.55 -2.73 -17.24
N VAL A 197 -14.90 -1.61 -16.95
CA VAL A 197 -15.54 -0.30 -16.79
C VAL A 197 -14.99 0.63 -17.86
N VAL A 198 -15.89 1.23 -18.63
CA VAL A 198 -15.55 2.12 -19.74
C VAL A 198 -15.70 3.57 -19.28
N LEU A 199 -14.65 4.36 -19.49
CA LEU A 199 -14.60 5.78 -19.14
C LEU A 199 -14.89 6.63 -20.37
N TYR A 200 -15.90 7.48 -20.27
CA TYR A 200 -16.30 8.44 -21.30
C TYR A 200 -16.15 9.87 -20.80
N HIS A 201 -15.85 10.78 -21.71
CA HIS A 201 -15.93 12.21 -21.45
C HIS A 201 -17.40 12.66 -21.48
N ALA A 202 -17.86 13.33 -20.44
CA ALA A 202 -19.27 13.68 -20.22
C ALA A 202 -19.85 14.59 -21.32
N GLU A 203 -19.06 15.53 -21.83
CA GLU A 203 -19.52 16.52 -22.81
C GLU A 203 -19.52 16.01 -24.26
N ASN A 204 -18.41 15.44 -24.73
CA ASN A 204 -18.24 15.06 -26.12
C ASN A 204 -18.49 13.56 -26.38
N ARG A 205 -18.77 12.76 -25.33
CA ARG A 205 -18.97 11.30 -25.40
C ARG A 205 -17.77 10.52 -25.95
N GLY A 206 -16.59 11.14 -25.96
CA GLY A 206 -15.35 10.50 -26.37
C GLY A 206 -14.95 9.40 -25.39
N LEU A 207 -14.45 8.29 -25.91
CA LEU A 207 -13.84 7.23 -25.11
C LEU A 207 -12.52 7.75 -24.54
N LEU A 208 -12.42 7.80 -23.21
CA LEU A 208 -11.22 8.20 -22.50
C LEU A 208 -10.34 7.00 -22.14
N GLY A 209 -10.95 5.85 -21.89
CA GLY A 209 -10.22 4.62 -21.62
C GLY A 209 -11.05 3.56 -20.94
N ILE A 210 -10.44 2.42 -20.66
CA ILE A 210 -11.12 1.23 -20.16
C ILE A 210 -10.32 0.63 -19.00
N ILE A 211 -11.03 0.36 -17.91
CA ILE A 211 -10.50 -0.28 -16.70
C ILE A 211 -10.93 -1.75 -16.72
N PRO A 212 -10.01 -2.72 -16.79
CA PRO A 212 -10.35 -4.14 -16.74
C PRO A 212 -10.92 -4.56 -15.38
N PHE A 213 -12.01 -5.33 -15.41
CA PHE A 213 -12.66 -5.93 -14.24
C PHE A 213 -12.96 -7.43 -14.47
N PRO A 214 -11.94 -8.29 -14.66
CA PRO A 214 -12.10 -9.73 -14.94
C PRO A 214 -12.92 -10.52 -13.91
N GLU A 215 -13.21 -9.94 -12.74
CA GLU A 215 -14.00 -10.57 -11.70
C GLU A 215 -15.48 -10.75 -12.06
N GLY A 216 -15.97 -10.06 -13.09
CA GLY A 216 -17.31 -10.28 -13.65
C GLY A 216 -17.99 -8.98 -14.07
N GLU A 217 -19.26 -8.82 -13.70
CA GLU A 217 -20.02 -7.62 -14.05
C GLU A 217 -19.96 -6.59 -12.92
N PRO A 218 -19.53 -5.35 -13.18
CA PRO A 218 -19.64 -4.24 -12.23
C PRO A 218 -21.11 -3.99 -11.89
N GLN A 219 -21.46 -4.01 -10.61
CA GLN A 219 -22.82 -3.74 -10.12
C GLN A 219 -22.90 -2.41 -9.36
N SER A 220 -21.77 -1.93 -8.85
CA SER A 220 -21.66 -0.64 -8.19
C SER A 220 -20.37 0.04 -8.62
N ILE A 221 -20.45 1.31 -8.95
CA ILE A 221 -19.29 2.14 -9.29
C ILE A 221 -19.43 3.43 -8.50
N THR A 222 -18.37 3.87 -7.83
CA THR A 222 -18.38 5.09 -7.04
C THR A 222 -17.01 5.74 -7.11
N PHE A 223 -16.97 7.02 -7.45
CA PHE A 223 -15.74 7.78 -7.32
C PHE A 223 -15.49 8.10 -5.85
N THR A 224 -14.22 8.00 -5.45
CA THR A 224 -13.75 8.58 -4.18
C THR A 224 -14.12 10.04 -4.11
N ARG A 225 -14.23 10.55 -2.87
CA ARG A 225 -14.66 11.92 -2.69
C ARG A 225 -13.81 12.82 -3.53
N ASP A 226 -12.46 12.69 -3.46
CA ASP A 226 -11.33 13.38 -4.16
C ASP A 226 -11.11 12.99 -5.64
N GLY A 227 -11.88 12.02 -6.15
CA GLY A 227 -12.12 11.78 -7.57
C GLY A 227 -10.91 11.16 -8.27
N LYS A 228 -9.81 10.98 -7.55
CA LYS A 228 -8.56 10.38 -8.02
C LYS A 228 -8.69 8.88 -8.18
N GLN A 229 -9.58 8.26 -7.40
CA GLN A 229 -9.77 6.82 -7.38
C GLN A 229 -11.23 6.46 -7.63
N ILE A 230 -11.45 5.27 -8.18
CA ILE A 230 -12.77 4.70 -8.43
C ILE A 230 -12.88 3.36 -7.71
N LEU A 231 -13.96 3.20 -6.94
CA LEU A 231 -14.34 1.96 -6.29
C LEU A 231 -15.34 1.24 -7.18
N ILE A 232 -15.02 0.00 -7.55
CA ILE A 232 -15.82 -0.84 -8.42
C ILE A 232 -16.19 -2.09 -7.64
N GLY A 233 -17.48 -2.25 -7.35
CA GLY A 233 -18.05 -3.45 -6.73
C GLY A 233 -18.77 -4.30 -7.77
N GLY A 234 -18.52 -5.60 -7.78
CA GLY A 234 -19.15 -6.49 -8.74
C GLY A 234 -18.70 -7.93 -8.57
N GLY A 235 -18.98 -8.74 -9.58
CA GLY A 235 -18.54 -10.13 -9.59
C GLY A 235 -19.37 -11.00 -10.51
N ARG A 236 -19.35 -12.30 -10.26
CA ARG A 236 -20.16 -13.29 -10.97
C ARG A 236 -21.31 -13.71 -10.07
N HIS A 237 -22.53 -13.46 -10.55
CA HIS A 237 -23.76 -13.83 -9.85
C HIS A 237 -23.67 -15.27 -9.30
N SER A 238 -23.93 -15.42 -8.01
CA SER A 238 -23.89 -16.71 -7.30
C SER A 238 -22.54 -17.45 -7.28
N HIS A 239 -21.43 -16.77 -7.59
CA HIS A 239 -20.10 -17.38 -7.60
C HIS A 239 -19.05 -16.59 -6.83
N SER A 240 -18.92 -15.29 -7.09
CA SER A 240 -17.87 -14.45 -6.48
C SER A 240 -18.32 -13.00 -6.42
N GLY A 241 -17.90 -12.29 -5.38
CA GLY A 241 -18.15 -10.85 -5.21
C GLY A 241 -16.94 -10.15 -4.63
N CYS A 242 -16.48 -9.09 -5.28
CA CYS A 242 -15.38 -8.28 -4.81
C CYS A 242 -15.60 -6.79 -5.07
N ALA A 243 -14.94 -5.97 -4.27
CA ALA A 243 -14.74 -4.56 -4.49
C ALA A 243 -13.26 -4.31 -4.79
N VAL A 244 -12.98 -3.54 -5.84
CA VAL A 244 -11.63 -3.12 -6.22
C VAL A 244 -11.55 -1.60 -6.22
N LEU A 245 -10.42 -1.08 -5.77
CA LEU A 245 -10.09 0.32 -5.84
C LEU A 245 -9.02 0.52 -6.89
N VAL A 246 -9.29 1.44 -7.80
CA VAL A 246 -8.47 1.67 -8.99
C VAL A 246 -8.13 3.16 -9.08
N ASP A 247 -6.90 3.47 -9.45
CA ASP A 247 -6.50 4.84 -9.77
C ASP A 247 -7.12 5.28 -11.11
N VAL A 248 -7.73 6.46 -11.17
CA VAL A 248 -8.42 6.95 -12.37
C VAL A 248 -7.45 7.39 -13.46
N ALA A 249 -6.26 7.89 -13.09
CA ALA A 249 -5.29 8.42 -14.02
C ALA A 249 -4.55 7.30 -14.78
N THR A 250 -4.12 6.26 -14.04
CA THR A 250 -3.35 5.15 -14.59
C THR A 250 -4.18 3.90 -14.88
N GLY A 251 -5.31 3.72 -14.21
CA GLY A 251 -6.08 2.47 -14.25
C GLY A 251 -5.47 1.36 -13.38
N ASP A 252 -4.46 1.66 -12.56
CA ASP A 252 -3.81 0.69 -11.71
C ASP A 252 -4.67 0.29 -10.52
N ARG A 253 -4.65 -0.99 -10.19
CA ARG A 253 -5.39 -1.55 -9.05
C ARG A 253 -4.62 -1.30 -7.77
N ILE A 254 -5.23 -0.57 -6.85
CA ILE A 254 -4.65 -0.17 -5.56
C ILE A 254 -4.97 -1.22 -4.49
N ALA A 255 -6.21 -1.70 -4.45
CA ALA A 255 -6.66 -2.66 -3.45
C ALA A 255 -7.83 -3.51 -3.95
N LYS A 256 -8.00 -4.69 -3.35
CA LYS A 256 -9.15 -5.59 -3.55
C LYS A 256 -9.66 -6.08 -2.19
N VAL A 257 -10.98 -6.12 -2.03
CA VAL A 257 -11.68 -6.67 -0.87
C VAL A 257 -12.79 -7.61 -1.35
N GLY A 258 -13.01 -8.73 -0.68
CA GLY A 258 -13.93 -9.79 -1.11
C GLY A 258 -13.19 -10.98 -1.72
N ASP A 259 -13.95 -11.95 -2.23
CA ASP A 259 -13.45 -13.27 -2.66
C ASP A 259 -12.50 -13.21 -3.87
#